data_AF-K6U0F0-F1
#
_entry.id   AF-K6U0F0-F1
#
_cell.length_a   1.000
_cell.length_b   1.000
_cell.length_c   1.000
_cell.angle_alpha   90.00
_cell.angle_beta   90.00
_cell.angle_gamma   90.00
#
_symmetry.space_group_name_H-M   'P 1'
#
loop_
_entity.id
_entity.type
_entity.pdbx_description
1 polymer ?
#
loop_
_entity_poly.entity_id
_entity_poly.type
_entity_poly.pdbx_seq_one_letter_code
_entity_poly.pdbx_strand_id
1 'polypeptide(L)'
;MIVVNKEDCIRCGACQGTCPTAAITVSPEDVIYCDVCGGAPKCVDICPTGALKTDELAIGESDNTQTRVTFNPKLCNECGDCVDVCPPQILKLEEGKVQTIPLQGYCVMCQQCADICPVEVIGVEGVKEPKKTDLNITGPIYIVDCVGCGMCVDECPVDAITLPEVGESITIDEDTCIKCGVCSQTCP
;
A
#
# COMPACT_ATOMS: atom_id res chain seq x y z
N MET A 1 2.63 -15.71 0.35
CA MET A 1 2.83 -14.29 0.73
C MET A 1 1.52 -13.53 0.53
N ILE A 2 1.48 -12.20 0.69
CA ILE A 2 0.26 -11.46 0.29
C ILE A 2 0.19 -11.32 -1.23
N VAL A 3 -1.02 -11.39 -1.78
CA VAL A 3 -1.30 -11.23 -3.21
C VAL A 3 -2.43 -10.23 -3.36
N VAL A 4 -2.27 -9.23 -4.23
CA VAL A 4 -3.28 -8.19 -4.43
C VAL A 4 -3.84 -8.29 -5.85
N ASN A 5 -5.15 -8.42 -5.96
CA ASN A 5 -5.84 -8.17 -7.23
C ASN A 5 -5.88 -6.66 -7.47
N LYS A 6 -4.97 -6.18 -8.32
CA LYS A 6 -4.79 -4.75 -8.62
C LYS A 6 -5.91 -4.18 -9.48
N GLU A 7 -6.53 -5.00 -10.33
CA GLU A 7 -7.59 -4.56 -11.24
C GLU A 7 -8.82 -4.10 -10.44
N ASP A 8 -9.19 -4.86 -9.42
CA ASP A 8 -10.37 -4.58 -8.59
C ASP A 8 -10.03 -3.76 -7.32
N CYS A 9 -8.82 -3.20 -7.24
CA CYS A 9 -8.44 -2.38 -6.09
C CYS A 9 -9.07 -0.99 -6.16
N ILE A 10 -9.94 -0.68 -5.19
CA ILE A 10 -10.55 0.66 -5.04
C ILE A 10 -9.61 1.73 -4.44
N ARG A 11 -8.36 1.37 -4.13
CA ARG A 11 -7.32 2.31 -3.63
C ARG A 11 -7.73 3.13 -2.40
N CYS A 12 -8.53 2.55 -1.50
CA CYS A 12 -9.04 3.24 -0.29
C CYS A 12 -8.00 3.53 0.81
N GLY A 13 -6.75 3.04 0.68
CA GLY A 13 -5.69 3.29 1.66
C GLY A 13 -5.77 2.52 2.98
N ALA A 14 -6.84 1.75 3.25
CA ALA A 14 -7.00 1.03 4.52
C ALA A 14 -5.84 0.07 4.85
N CYS A 15 -5.32 -0.64 3.85
CA CYS A 15 -4.16 -1.53 3.99
C CYS A 15 -2.85 -0.78 4.25
N GLN A 16 -2.67 0.42 3.66
CA GLN A 16 -1.52 1.28 3.95
C GLN A 16 -1.58 1.79 5.39
N GLY A 17 -2.75 2.27 5.83
CA GLY A 17 -2.94 2.83 7.18
C GLY A 17 -2.80 1.80 8.30
N THR A 18 -3.18 0.53 8.06
CA THR A 18 -3.05 -0.53 9.08
C THR A 18 -1.64 -1.12 9.15
N CYS A 19 -0.80 -0.96 8.11
CA CYS A 19 0.46 -1.69 8.02
C CYS A 19 1.49 -1.21 9.05
N PRO A 20 1.90 -2.03 10.03
CA PRO A 20 2.75 -1.59 11.15
C PRO A 20 4.20 -1.31 10.72
N THR A 21 4.60 -1.83 9.56
CA THR A 21 5.95 -1.67 9.01
C THR A 21 5.96 -0.83 7.73
N ALA A 22 4.84 -0.20 7.37
CA ALA A 22 4.69 0.59 6.14
C ALA A 22 5.08 -0.17 4.85
N ALA A 23 4.82 -1.48 4.81
CA ALA A 23 5.15 -2.37 3.69
C ALA A 23 4.12 -2.34 2.55
N ILE A 24 3.16 -1.42 2.59
CA ILE A 24 2.15 -1.20 1.56
C ILE A 24 1.99 0.31 1.35
N THR A 25 2.08 0.75 0.10
CA THR A 25 1.79 2.11 -0.35
C THR A 25 0.69 2.06 -1.42
N VAL A 26 -0.33 2.89 -1.25
CA VAL A 26 -1.44 3.09 -2.18
C VAL A 26 -1.26 4.45 -2.83
N SER A 27 -1.24 4.46 -4.15
CA SER A 27 -1.23 5.67 -4.98
C SER A 27 -2.50 5.71 -5.84
N PRO A 28 -2.78 6.83 -6.51
CA PRO A 28 -3.93 6.92 -7.42
C PRO A 28 -3.86 5.93 -8.59
N GLU A 29 -2.66 5.51 -8.99
CA GLU A 29 -2.44 4.65 -10.15
C GLU A 29 -2.24 3.17 -9.76
N ASP A 30 -1.48 2.91 -8.70
CA ASP A 30 -1.08 1.56 -8.32
C ASP A 30 -1.05 1.34 -6.80
N VAL A 31 -1.04 0.08 -6.38
CA VAL A 31 -0.73 -0.36 -5.02
C VAL A 31 0.61 -1.11 -5.04
N ILE A 32 1.59 -0.53 -4.36
CA ILE A 32 2.95 -1.05 -4.23
C ILE A 32 3.05 -1.72 -2.87
N TYR A 33 3.58 -2.94 -2.81
CA TYR A 33 3.70 -3.68 -1.56
C TYR A 33 4.93 -4.59 -1.57
N CYS A 34 5.41 -4.92 -0.37
CA CYS A 34 6.41 -5.97 -0.19
C CYS A 34 5.73 -7.34 -0.23
N ASP A 35 6.01 -8.11 -1.28
CA ASP A 35 5.58 -9.50 -1.48
C ASP A 35 6.58 -10.53 -0.93
N VAL A 36 7.62 -10.08 -0.22
CA VAL A 36 8.73 -10.91 0.27
C VAL A 36 9.48 -11.61 -0.88
N CYS A 37 9.44 -11.04 -2.10
CA CYS A 37 10.11 -11.58 -3.29
C CYS A 37 9.76 -13.06 -3.55
N GLY A 38 8.48 -13.43 -3.42
CA GLY A 38 8.05 -14.81 -3.60
C GLY A 38 8.61 -15.79 -2.56
N GLY A 39 9.04 -15.29 -1.39
CA GLY A 39 9.61 -16.09 -0.31
C GLY A 39 11.15 -16.13 -0.28
N ALA A 40 11.82 -15.48 -1.23
CA ALA A 40 13.28 -15.34 -1.31
C ALA A 40 13.70 -13.85 -1.23
N PRO A 41 13.62 -13.21 -0.05
CA PRO A 41 13.78 -11.78 0.10
C PRO A 41 15.24 -11.32 -0.10
N LYS A 42 15.48 -10.61 -1.22
CA LYS A 42 16.79 -10.04 -1.56
C LYS A 42 17.39 -9.13 -0.49
N CYS A 43 16.54 -8.44 0.28
CA CYS A 43 16.97 -7.57 1.37
C CYS A 43 17.62 -8.34 2.54
N VAL A 44 17.22 -9.60 2.75
CA VAL A 44 17.85 -10.49 3.72
C VAL A 44 19.18 -10.99 3.16
N ASP A 45 19.21 -11.42 1.90
CA ASP A 45 20.41 -11.97 1.25
C ASP A 45 21.58 -10.99 1.22
N ILE A 46 21.31 -9.70 1.02
CA ILE A 46 22.34 -8.67 0.94
C ILE A 46 22.76 -8.13 2.31
N CYS A 47 22.00 -8.37 3.39
CA CYS A 47 22.21 -7.69 4.67
C CYS A 47 23.54 -8.09 5.34
N PRO A 48 24.56 -7.22 5.38
CA PRO A 48 25.90 -7.63 5.80
C PRO A 48 26.01 -7.86 7.31
N THR A 49 25.12 -7.26 8.11
CA THR A 49 25.12 -7.37 9.57
C THR A 49 24.20 -8.46 10.10
N GLY A 50 23.39 -9.09 9.24
CA GLY A 50 22.33 -10.01 9.65
C GLY A 50 21.22 -9.33 10.46
N ALA A 51 21.04 -8.02 10.31
CA ALA A 51 19.92 -7.29 10.89
C ALA A 51 18.58 -7.74 10.29
N LEU A 52 18.56 -8.09 9.01
CA LEU A 52 17.42 -8.73 8.34
C LEU A 52 17.63 -10.24 8.30
N LYS A 53 16.57 -11.00 8.62
CA LYS A 53 16.56 -12.46 8.57
C LYS A 53 15.21 -12.98 8.07
N THR A 54 15.20 -14.24 7.67
CA THR A 54 13.97 -15.00 7.43
C THR A 54 13.63 -15.87 8.64
N ASP A 55 12.35 -15.91 8.97
CA ASP A 55 11.72 -16.89 9.86
C ASP A 55 10.63 -17.63 9.06
N GLU A 56 10.20 -18.78 9.57
CA GLU A 56 9.01 -19.48 9.08
C GLU A 56 7.82 -19.18 9.97
N LEU A 57 6.71 -18.78 9.36
CA LEU A 57 5.43 -18.60 10.03
C LEU A 57 4.49 -19.72 9.59
N ALA A 58 4.00 -20.51 10.55
CA ALA A 58 2.93 -21.46 10.31
C ALA A 58 1.64 -20.70 10.01
N ILE A 59 0.95 -21.09 8.93
CA ILE A 59 -0.18 -20.33 8.41
C ILE A 59 -1.37 -21.28 8.22
N GLY A 60 -2.50 -20.98 8.88
CA GLY A 60 -3.72 -21.79 8.81
C GLY A 60 -3.64 -23.09 9.63
N GLU A 61 -4.51 -24.05 9.30
CA GLU A 61 -4.60 -25.37 9.95
C GLU A 61 -3.77 -26.45 9.22
N SER A 62 -2.98 -26.08 8.22
CA SER A 62 -2.16 -27.00 7.41
C SER A 62 -0.67 -26.89 7.75
N ASP A 63 0.13 -27.90 7.39
CA ASP A 63 1.61 -27.93 7.57
C ASP A 63 2.36 -26.89 6.70
N ASN A 64 1.66 -25.93 6.09
CA ASN A 64 2.26 -24.95 5.20
C ASN A 64 2.85 -23.79 6.02
N THR A 65 4.11 -23.46 5.73
CA THR A 65 4.81 -22.30 6.30
C THR A 65 4.97 -21.21 5.24
N GLN A 66 5.05 -19.97 5.70
CA GLN A 66 5.43 -18.84 4.85
C GLN A 66 6.68 -18.17 5.39
N THR A 67 7.56 -17.78 4.47
CA THR A 67 8.71 -16.95 4.78
C THR A 67 8.25 -15.61 5.34
N ARG A 68 8.77 -15.25 6.52
CA ARG A 68 8.56 -13.97 7.18
C ARG A 68 9.89 -13.25 7.32
N VAL A 69 9.95 -11.97 6.94
CA VAL A 69 11.11 -11.13 7.22
C VAL A 69 11.06 -10.66 8.67
N THR A 70 12.19 -10.73 9.37
CA THR A 70 12.40 -10.11 10.68
C THR A 70 13.55 -9.11 10.62
N PHE A 71 13.47 -8.09 11.48
CA PHE A 71 14.44 -7.01 11.54
C PHE A 71 14.90 -6.77 12.98
N ASN A 72 16.20 -6.73 13.19
CA ASN A 72 16.82 -6.38 14.46
C ASN A 72 17.54 -5.02 14.35
N PRO A 73 16.95 -3.94 14.90
CA PRO A 73 17.51 -2.61 14.80
C PRO A 73 18.89 -2.48 15.48
N LYS A 74 19.23 -3.33 16.46
CA LYS A 74 20.52 -3.29 17.15
C LYS A 74 21.68 -3.77 16.28
N LEU A 75 21.40 -4.53 15.23
CA LEU A 75 22.40 -5.03 14.29
C LEU A 75 22.47 -4.15 13.03
N CYS A 76 21.51 -3.25 12.82
CA CYS A 76 21.50 -2.41 11.63
C CYS A 76 22.61 -1.35 11.75
N ASN A 77 23.39 -1.19 10.70
CA ASN A 77 24.41 -0.14 10.56
C ASN A 77 24.00 0.94 9.55
N GLU A 78 22.72 0.95 9.14
CA GLU A 78 22.14 1.96 8.24
C GLU A 78 22.87 2.07 6.88
N CYS A 79 23.45 0.97 6.39
CA CYS A 79 24.22 0.96 5.12
C CYS A 79 23.38 1.24 3.86
N GLY A 80 22.09 0.92 3.85
CA GLY A 80 21.20 1.15 2.70
C GLY A 80 21.10 -0.01 1.70
N ASP A 81 21.96 -1.02 1.75
CA ASP A 81 22.00 -2.11 0.75
C ASP A 81 20.63 -2.77 0.48
N CYS A 82 19.83 -2.96 1.53
CA CYS A 82 18.49 -3.54 1.42
C CYS A 82 17.51 -2.65 0.64
N VAL A 83 17.64 -1.32 0.74
CA VAL A 83 16.84 -0.34 0.00
C VAL A 83 17.20 -0.41 -1.49
N ASP A 84 18.50 -0.45 -1.80
CA ASP A 84 19.00 -0.46 -3.18
C ASP A 84 18.56 -1.70 -3.97
N VAL A 85 18.43 -2.85 -3.31
CA VAL A 85 18.03 -4.11 -3.97
C VAL A 85 16.52 -4.37 -3.95
N CYS A 86 15.72 -3.49 -3.32
CA CYS A 86 14.28 -3.68 -3.14
C CYS A 86 13.52 -3.55 -4.47
N PRO A 87 13.01 -4.63 -5.08
CA PRO A 87 12.35 -4.53 -6.38
C PRO A 87 11.10 -3.61 -6.39
N PRO A 88 10.21 -3.63 -5.39
CA PRO A 88 9.08 -2.70 -5.35
C PRO A 88 9.46 -1.31 -4.80
N GLN A 89 10.74 -1.06 -4.49
CA GLN A 89 11.25 0.23 -3.99
C GLN A 89 10.49 0.80 -2.78
N ILE A 90 10.03 -0.08 -1.89
CA ILE A 90 9.22 0.29 -0.72
C ILE A 90 10.03 0.37 0.57
N LEU A 91 11.22 -0.23 0.61
CA LEU A 91 12.11 -0.14 1.77
C LEU A 91 12.65 1.28 1.91
N LYS A 92 12.66 1.79 3.14
CA LYS A 92 13.12 3.15 3.45
C LYS A 92 13.94 3.14 4.74
N LEU A 93 15.06 3.87 4.72
CA LEU A 93 15.79 4.22 5.93
C LEU A 93 15.31 5.58 6.44
N GLU A 94 14.91 5.64 7.70
CA GLU A 94 14.47 6.87 8.37
C GLU A 94 15.60 7.41 9.25
N GLU A 95 16.13 8.60 8.93
CA GLU A 95 17.19 9.23 9.71
C GLU A 95 16.65 9.98 10.94
N GLY A 96 17.21 9.69 12.11
CA GLY A 96 17.24 10.62 13.25
C GLY A 96 15.90 10.94 13.94
N LYS A 97 15.34 10.00 14.71
CA LYS A 97 14.49 10.32 15.88
C LYS A 97 14.77 9.38 17.05
N VAL A 98 14.58 9.91 18.26
CA VAL A 98 15.06 9.42 19.56
C VAL A 98 14.58 7.99 19.95
N GLN A 99 13.72 7.33 19.18
CA GLN A 99 13.29 5.93 19.37
C GLN A 99 12.84 5.21 18.07
N THR A 100 13.38 5.53 16.90
CA THR A 100 12.90 4.96 15.62
C THR A 100 13.63 3.70 15.20
N ILE A 101 12.86 2.66 14.85
CA ILE A 101 13.34 1.52 14.05
C ILE A 101 13.81 2.11 12.70
N PRO A 102 15.11 2.01 12.33
CA PRO A 102 15.67 2.78 11.22
C PRO A 102 15.21 2.29 9.85
N LEU A 103 14.68 1.07 9.75
CA LEU A 103 14.21 0.49 8.48
C LEU A 103 12.69 0.32 8.51
N GLN A 104 12.03 0.74 7.43
CA GLN A 104 10.62 0.48 7.14
C GLN A 104 10.45 -0.17 5.77
N GLY A 105 9.25 -0.65 5.46
CA GLY A 105 8.86 -1.17 4.14
C GLY A 105 8.91 -2.69 3.97
N TYR A 106 9.15 -3.46 5.03
CA TYR A 106 9.24 -4.93 4.93
C TYR A 106 7.97 -5.61 5.46
N CYS A 107 7.45 -6.61 4.74
CA CYS A 107 6.29 -7.36 5.19
C CYS A 107 6.67 -8.36 6.28
N VAL A 108 5.97 -8.30 7.42
CA VAL A 108 6.13 -9.23 8.55
C VAL A 108 5.04 -10.31 8.58
N MET A 109 4.28 -10.46 7.50
CA MET A 109 3.23 -11.48 7.35
C MET A 109 2.20 -11.49 8.50
N CYS A 110 1.79 -10.31 8.99
CA CYS A 110 0.78 -10.16 10.04
C CYS A 110 -0.68 -10.25 9.56
N GLN A 111 -0.91 -10.24 8.25
CA GLN A 111 -2.23 -10.39 7.58
C GLN A 111 -3.27 -9.27 7.82
N GLN A 112 -2.96 -8.24 8.60
CA GLN A 112 -3.86 -7.12 8.88
C GLN A 112 -4.41 -6.42 7.61
N CYS A 113 -3.63 -6.39 6.53
CA CYS A 113 -4.08 -5.83 5.25
C CYS A 113 -5.17 -6.65 4.56
N ALA A 114 -5.11 -7.98 4.68
CA ALA A 114 -6.12 -8.88 4.12
C ALA A 114 -7.43 -8.80 4.90
N ASP A 115 -7.34 -8.59 6.22
CA ASP A 115 -8.50 -8.48 7.12
C ASP A 115 -9.22 -7.14 6.98
N ILE A 116 -8.49 -6.04 6.81
CA ILE A 116 -9.08 -4.70 6.73
C ILE A 116 -9.65 -4.38 5.33
N CYS A 117 -9.35 -5.18 4.32
CA CYS A 117 -9.70 -4.87 2.93
C CYS A 117 -11.23 -4.94 2.71
N PRO A 118 -11.92 -3.81 2.49
CA PRO A 118 -13.39 -3.79 2.43
C PRO A 118 -13.97 -4.47 1.19
N VAL A 119 -13.16 -4.62 0.14
CA VAL A 119 -13.53 -5.28 -1.12
C VAL A 119 -12.81 -6.62 -1.31
N GLU A 120 -12.09 -7.08 -0.28
CA GLU A 120 -11.44 -8.40 -0.20
C GLU A 120 -10.53 -8.77 -1.37
N VAL A 121 -9.90 -7.78 -2.01
CA VAL A 121 -8.96 -7.97 -3.13
C VAL A 121 -7.52 -8.25 -2.68
N ILE A 122 -7.29 -8.33 -1.37
CA ILE A 122 -6.00 -8.72 -0.78
C ILE A 122 -6.16 -10.14 -0.22
N GLY A 123 -5.34 -11.04 -0.76
CA GLY A 123 -5.26 -12.43 -0.38
C GLY A 123 -3.94 -12.77 0.31
N VAL A 124 -3.89 -13.97 0.86
CA VAL A 124 -2.71 -14.63 1.40
C VAL A 124 -2.59 -15.97 0.69
N GLU A 125 -1.52 -16.14 -0.08
CA GLU A 125 -1.26 -17.33 -0.88
C GLU A 125 -1.35 -18.61 -0.03
N GLY A 126 -2.11 -19.58 -0.52
CA GLY A 126 -2.36 -20.85 0.18
C GLY A 126 -3.37 -20.79 1.33
N VAL A 127 -3.97 -19.62 1.60
CA VAL A 127 -4.97 -19.42 2.68
C VAL A 127 -6.25 -18.82 2.16
N LYS A 128 -6.14 -17.65 1.52
CA LYS A 128 -7.26 -16.83 1.08
C LYS A 128 -6.88 -16.23 -0.26
N GLU A 129 -7.52 -16.69 -1.32
CA GLU A 129 -7.36 -16.06 -2.64
C GLU A 129 -8.05 -14.68 -2.66
N PRO A 130 -7.46 -13.68 -3.34
CA PRO A 130 -8.07 -12.37 -3.50
C PRO A 130 -9.36 -12.50 -4.33
N LYS A 131 -10.42 -11.79 -3.93
CA LYS A 131 -11.67 -11.77 -4.69
C LYS A 131 -11.48 -11.04 -6.01
N LYS A 132 -12.25 -11.49 -7.01
CA LYS A 132 -12.57 -10.70 -8.19
C LYS A 132 -13.90 -10.03 -7.92
N THR A 133 -13.89 -8.72 -7.85
CA THR A 133 -15.09 -7.93 -7.59
C THR A 133 -15.39 -7.15 -8.84
N ASP A 134 -16.53 -7.40 -9.47
CA ASP A 134 -16.99 -6.62 -10.62
C ASP A 134 -17.41 -5.22 -10.16
N LEU A 135 -16.41 -4.36 -9.97
CA LEU A 135 -16.58 -2.97 -9.61
C LEU A 135 -17.06 -2.23 -10.84
N ASN A 136 -18.35 -2.32 -11.13
CA ASN A 136 -19.01 -1.52 -12.16
C ASN A 136 -19.05 -0.04 -11.73
N ILE A 137 -17.89 0.63 -11.75
CA ILE A 137 -17.74 2.05 -11.46
C ILE A 137 -18.14 2.83 -12.72
N THR A 138 -19.40 3.24 -12.77
CA THR A 138 -20.01 3.88 -13.94
C THR A 138 -19.68 5.37 -14.06
N GLY A 139 -19.12 6.00 -13.04
CA GLY A 139 -18.79 7.43 -13.07
C GLY A 139 -17.78 7.87 -12.00
N PRO A 140 -17.48 9.17 -11.91
CA PRO A 140 -16.57 9.72 -10.91
C PRO A 140 -17.02 9.42 -9.48
N ILE A 141 -16.09 9.09 -8.61
CA ILE A 141 -16.34 8.88 -7.17
C ILE A 141 -16.14 10.24 -6.48
N TYR A 142 -17.22 10.97 -6.20
CA TYR A 142 -17.15 12.28 -5.54
C TYR A 142 -18.22 12.44 -4.45
N ILE A 143 -17.97 13.35 -3.51
CA ILE A 143 -18.89 13.66 -2.40
C ILE A 143 -20.01 14.58 -2.91
N VAL A 144 -21.25 14.28 -2.52
CA VAL A 144 -22.48 14.90 -3.05
C VAL A 144 -22.72 16.31 -2.48
N ASP A 145 -22.07 16.66 -1.37
CA ASP A 145 -22.24 17.92 -0.63
C ASP A 145 -21.07 18.89 -0.87
N CYS A 146 -20.84 19.23 -2.13
CA CYS A 146 -19.76 20.14 -2.51
C CYS A 146 -20.04 21.58 -2.05
N VAL A 147 -19.09 22.18 -1.33
CA VAL A 147 -19.14 23.59 -0.90
C VAL A 147 -18.22 24.50 -1.73
N GLY A 148 -17.59 23.97 -2.77
CA GLY A 148 -16.71 24.75 -3.65
C GLY A 148 -15.40 25.20 -3.01
N CYS A 149 -14.79 24.39 -2.14
CA CYS A 149 -13.51 24.72 -1.49
C CYS A 149 -12.29 24.57 -2.40
N GLY A 150 -12.40 23.76 -3.47
CA GLY A 150 -11.34 23.57 -4.47
C GLY A 150 -10.23 22.57 -4.11
N MET A 151 -10.21 21.99 -2.90
CA MET A 151 -9.12 21.08 -2.48
C MET A 151 -8.94 19.87 -3.42
N CYS A 152 -10.03 19.34 -3.97
CA CYS A 152 -9.95 18.21 -4.90
C CYS A 152 -9.41 18.58 -6.29
N VAL A 153 -9.40 19.86 -6.68
CA VAL A 153 -8.86 20.32 -7.96
C VAL A 153 -7.36 20.11 -7.97
N ASP A 154 -6.66 20.61 -6.94
CA ASP A 154 -5.20 20.54 -6.84
C ASP A 154 -4.69 19.10 -6.64
N GLU A 155 -5.50 18.23 -6.04
CA GLU A 155 -5.15 16.84 -5.77
C GLU A 155 -5.49 15.88 -6.93
N CYS A 156 -6.13 16.36 -8.01
CA CYS A 156 -6.48 15.50 -9.13
C CYS A 156 -5.22 15.15 -9.94
N PRO A 157 -4.80 13.87 -10.01
CA PRO A 157 -3.55 13.49 -10.68
C PRO A 157 -3.61 13.61 -12.22
N VAL A 158 -4.81 13.80 -12.77
CA VAL A 158 -5.07 13.86 -14.22
C VAL A 158 -5.78 15.15 -14.62
N ASP A 159 -5.83 16.15 -13.72
CA ASP A 159 -6.44 17.47 -13.98
C ASP A 159 -7.89 17.41 -14.52
N ALA A 160 -8.65 16.39 -14.14
CA ALA A 160 -10.01 16.17 -14.64
C ALA A 160 -11.08 17.05 -13.94
N ILE A 161 -10.70 17.87 -12.95
CA ILE A 161 -11.64 18.60 -12.09
C ILE A 161 -11.44 20.10 -12.27
N THR A 162 -12.53 20.84 -12.50
CA THR A 162 -12.53 22.30 -12.62
C THR A 162 -13.46 22.91 -11.57
N LEU A 163 -12.99 23.96 -10.89
CA LEU A 163 -13.82 24.82 -10.04
C LEU A 163 -14.00 26.19 -10.73
N PRO A 164 -15.21 26.56 -11.17
CA PRO A 164 -15.43 27.83 -11.87
C PRO A 164 -15.16 29.05 -10.97
N GLU A 165 -15.68 29.04 -9.74
CA GLU A 165 -15.44 30.06 -8.73
C GLU A 165 -15.54 29.43 -7.32
N VAL A 166 -14.85 30.01 -6.33
CA VAL A 166 -14.91 29.56 -4.94
C VAL A 166 -16.34 29.67 -4.41
N GLY A 167 -16.87 28.58 -3.86
CA GLY A 167 -18.26 28.48 -3.41
C GLY A 167 -19.23 27.90 -4.45
N GLU A 168 -18.81 27.69 -5.70
CA GLU A 168 -19.58 26.95 -6.71
C GLU A 168 -19.24 25.46 -6.73
N SER A 169 -20.12 24.67 -7.35
CA SER A 169 -19.88 23.23 -7.53
C SER A 169 -18.81 22.96 -8.59
N ILE A 170 -17.97 21.95 -8.32
CA ILE A 170 -16.98 21.46 -9.28
C ILE A 170 -17.64 20.80 -10.51
N THR A 171 -16.93 20.81 -11.63
CA THR A 171 -17.23 19.99 -12.81
C THR A 171 -16.12 18.96 -13.01
N ILE A 172 -16.48 17.73 -13.39
CA ILE A 172 -15.53 16.64 -13.66
C ILE A 172 -15.66 16.23 -15.12
N ASP A 173 -14.55 16.25 -15.85
CA ASP A 173 -14.44 15.68 -17.19
C ASP A 173 -14.35 14.14 -17.09
N GLU A 174 -15.43 13.45 -17.49
CA GLU A 174 -15.51 11.99 -17.42
C GLU A 174 -14.59 11.27 -18.42
N ASP A 175 -14.19 11.94 -19.52
CA ASP A 175 -13.28 11.34 -20.50
C ASP A 175 -11.83 11.32 -19.99
N THR A 176 -11.48 12.31 -19.15
CA THR A 176 -10.16 12.41 -18.52
C THR A 176 -10.11 11.69 -17.16
N CYS A 177 -11.24 11.56 -16.47
CA CYS A 177 -11.33 10.95 -15.15
C CYS A 177 -10.96 9.46 -15.15
N ILE A 178 -9.88 9.11 -14.45
CA ILE A 178 -9.44 7.72 -14.24
C ILE A 178 -10.16 7.00 -13.09
N LYS A 179 -11.17 7.63 -12.48
CA LYS A 179 -12.01 7.06 -11.40
C LYS A 179 -11.21 6.56 -10.18
N CYS A 180 -10.07 7.21 -9.88
CA CYS A 180 -9.19 6.83 -8.78
C CYS A 180 -9.73 7.15 -7.37
N GLY A 181 -10.73 8.03 -7.27
CA GLY A 181 -11.38 8.40 -6.01
C GLY A 181 -10.58 9.33 -5.09
N VAL A 182 -9.44 9.86 -5.53
CA VAL A 182 -8.61 10.80 -4.75
C VAL A 182 -9.40 12.02 -4.29
N CYS A 183 -10.23 12.58 -5.18
CA CYS A 183 -11.09 13.72 -4.85
C CYS A 183 -12.06 13.42 -3.70
N SER A 184 -12.57 12.20 -3.59
CA SER A 184 -13.42 11.77 -2.48
C SER A 184 -12.64 11.60 -1.17
N GLN A 185 -11.40 11.11 -1.24
CA GLN A 185 -10.55 10.91 -0.05
C GLN A 185 -10.03 12.23 0.54
N THR A 186 -9.76 13.23 -0.30
CA THR A 186 -9.27 14.55 0.12
C THR A 186 -10.39 15.47 0.61
N CYS A 187 -11.65 15.17 0.27
CA CYS A 187 -12.78 16.02 0.62
C CYS A 187 -13.09 15.92 2.13
N PRO A 188 -13.03 17.04 2.88
CA PRO A 188 -13.12 17.05 4.34
C PRO A 188 -14.54 16.84 4.90
#